data_AF-A0A2N2CP73-F1
#
_entry.id   AF-A0A2N2CP73-F1
#
_cell.length_a   1.000
_cell.length_b   1.000
_cell.length_c   1.000
_cell.angle_alpha   90.00
_cell.angle_beta   90.00
_cell.angle_gamma   90.00
#
_symmetry.space_group_name_H-M   'P 1'
#
loop_
_entity.id
_entity.type
_entity.pdbx_description
1 polymer ?
#
loop_
_entity_poly.entity_id
_entity_poly.type
_entity_poly.pdbx_seq_one_letter_code
_entity_poly.pdbx_strand_id
1 'polypeptide(L)' 'MNGDKEDGLDLAYQAFEQDPDGLFIRDTYIVALHENDKSDETDAQIKEYLAKGNTLDEDTQAYLDGKISLRDLYIDE' A
#
# COMPACT_ATOMS: atom_id res chain seq x y z
N MET A 1 0.82 7.44 -18.60
CA MET A 1 -0.04 6.25 -18.41
C MET A 1 -1.32 6.75 -17.78
N ASN A 2 -2.47 6.52 -18.42
CA ASN A 2 -3.75 6.77 -17.76
C ASN A 2 -3.92 5.60 -16.77
N GLY A 3 -3.35 5.75 -15.58
CA GLY A 3 -3.30 4.68 -14.57
C GLY A 3 -4.70 4.42 -14.08
N ASP A 4 -5.24 3.25 -14.43
CA ASP A 4 -6.48 2.78 -13.85
C ASP A 4 -6.17 2.31 -12.43
N LYS A 5 -6.69 3.04 -11.46
CA LYS A 5 -6.47 2.76 -10.04
C LYS A 5 -7.10 1.44 -9.64
N GLU A 6 -8.22 1.08 -10.27
CA GLU A 6 -8.93 -0.17 -9.99
C GLU A 6 -8.09 -1.37 -10.46
N ASP A 7 -7.54 -1.32 -11.68
CA ASP A 7 -6.61 -2.35 -12.17
C ASP A 7 -5.35 -2.46 -11.28
N GLY A 8 -4.84 -1.33 -10.81
CA GLY A 8 -3.71 -1.28 -9.87
C GLY A 8 -4.02 -1.98 -8.55
N LEU A 9 -5.23 -1.78 -8.02
CA LEU A 9 -5.71 -2.46 -6.82
C LEU A 9 -5.87 -3.96 -7.04
N ASP A 10 -6.46 -4.39 -8.16
CA ASP A 10 -6.64 -5.80 -8.47
C ASP A 10 -5.30 -6.54 -8.57
N LEU A 11 -4.30 -5.92 -9.20
CA LEU A 11 -2.94 -6.49 -9.28
C LEU A 11 -2.27 -6.57 -7.91
N ALA A 12 -2.37 -5.51 -7.10
CA ALA A 12 -1.80 -5.49 -5.76
C ALA A 12 -2.47 -6.52 -4.84
N TYR A 13 -3.79 -6.69 -4.96
CA TYR A 13 -4.56 -7.71 -4.25
C TYR A 13 -4.11 -9.13 -4.65
N GLN A 14 -3.97 -9.40 -5.94
CA GLN A 14 -3.50 -10.70 -6.43
C GLN A 14 -2.08 -11.05 -5.93
N ALA A 15 -1.19 -10.06 -5.85
CA ALA A 15 0.15 -10.25 -5.31
C ALA A 15 0.10 -10.53 -3.80
N PHE A 16 -0.74 -9.79 -3.08
CA PHE A 16 -0.97 -9.98 -1.65
C PHE A 16 -1.57 -11.36 -1.31
N GLU A 17 -2.51 -11.87 -2.10
CA GLU A 17 -3.06 -13.22 -1.90
C GLU A 17 -2.02 -14.33 -2.11
N GLN A 18 -1.01 -14.09 -2.95
CA GLN A 18 0.03 -15.07 -3.25
C GLN A 18 1.13 -15.10 -2.19
N ASP A 19 1.60 -13.92 -1.76
CA ASP A 19 2.68 -13.80 -0.78
C ASP A 19 2.51 -12.54 0.09
N PRO A 20 1.64 -12.58 1.12
CA PRO A 20 1.29 -11.40 1.92
C PRO A 20 2.43 -10.90 2.81
N ASP A 21 3.47 -11.72 3.01
CA ASP A 21 4.68 -11.39 3.78
C ASP A 21 5.88 -11.11 2.83
N GLY A 22 5.64 -11.14 1.52
CA GLY A 22 6.61 -10.76 0.51
C GLY A 22 7.03 -9.31 0.67
N LEU A 23 8.29 -9.02 0.34
CA LEU A 23 8.88 -7.70 0.51
C LEU A 23 8.05 -6.65 -0.24
N PHE A 24 7.62 -5.60 0.47
CA PHE A 24 6.78 -4.50 -0.02
C PHE A 24 5.39 -4.90 -0.56
N ILE A 25 5.01 -6.18 -0.52
CA ILE A 25 3.73 -6.64 -1.08
C ILE A 25 2.56 -6.04 -0.32
N ARG A 26 2.60 -6.13 1.01
CA ARG A 26 1.54 -5.58 1.86
C ARG A 26 1.52 -4.05 1.84
N ASP A 27 2.68 -3.40 1.88
CA ASP A 27 2.81 -1.95 1.74
C ASP A 27 2.20 -1.45 0.42
N THR A 28 2.51 -2.12 -0.70
CA THR A 28 1.94 -1.81 -2.02
C THR A 28 0.43 -2.00 -2.05
N TYR A 29 -0.07 -3.07 -1.42
CA TYR A 29 -1.52 -3.30 -1.33
C TYR A 29 -2.23 -2.21 -0.50
N ILE A 30 -1.64 -1.80 0.62
CA ILE A 30 -2.16 -0.70 1.46
C ILE A 30 -2.21 0.63 0.67
N VAL A 31 -1.15 0.93 -0.10
CA VAL A 31 -1.11 2.11 -0.98
C VAL A 31 -2.20 2.04 -2.05
N ALA A 32 -2.38 0.87 -2.69
CA ALA A 32 -3.40 0.70 -3.70
C ALA A 32 -4.83 0.85 -3.15
N LEU A 33 -5.10 0.34 -1.94
CA LEU A 33 -6.36 0.56 -1.23
C LEU A 33 -6.58 2.05 -0.95
N HIS A 34 -5.55 2.74 -0.45
CA HIS A 34 -5.61 4.16 -0.17
C HIS A 34 -5.92 5.00 -1.42
N GLU A 35 -5.24 4.74 -2.54
CA GLU A 35 -5.47 5.44 -3.80
C GLU A 35 -6.89 5.23 -4.39
N ASN A 36 -7.57 4.14 -4.00
CA ASN A 36 -8.93 3.80 -4.41
C ASN A 36 -10.01 4.20 -3.38
N ASP A 37 -9.68 5.11 -2.45
CA ASP A 37 -10.59 5.60 -1.41
C ASP A 37 -11.19 4.48 -0.52
N LYS A 38 -10.48 3.34 -0.37
CA LYS A 38 -10.87 2.19 0.45
C LYS A 38 -10.38 2.33 1.89
N SER A 39 -10.72 3.43 2.55
CA SER A 39 -10.15 3.79 3.86
C SER A 39 -10.36 2.74 4.94
N ASP A 40 -11.55 2.11 5.00
CA ASP A 40 -11.85 1.09 6.01
C ASP A 40 -10.96 -0.15 5.84
N GLU A 41 -10.75 -0.59 4.59
CA GLU A 41 -9.87 -1.71 4.27
C GLU A 41 -8.39 -1.36 4.49
N THR A 42 -7.96 -0.15 4.13
CA THR A 42 -6.61 0.36 4.40
C THR A 42 -6.29 0.30 5.91
N ASP A 43 -7.18 0.85 6.74
CA ASP A 43 -7.01 0.87 8.19
C ASP A 43 -6.99 -0.55 8.79
N ALA A 44 -7.82 -1.46 8.26
CA ALA A 44 -7.84 -2.86 8.67
C ALA A 44 -6.50 -3.55 8.39
N GLN A 45 -5.93 -3.34 7.19
CA GLN A 45 -4.64 -3.93 6.82
C GLN A 45 -3.48 -3.39 7.65
N ILE A 46 -3.43 -2.07 7.87
CA ILE A 46 -2.42 -1.43 8.74
C ILE A 46 -2.52 -2.01 10.15
N LYS A 47 -3.73 -2.05 10.72
CA LYS A 47 -3.94 -2.57 12.08
C LYS A 47 -3.53 -4.02 12.21
N GLU A 48 -3.88 -4.88 11.25
CA GLU A 48 -3.46 -6.29 11.24
C GLU A 48 -1.94 -6.41 11.19
N TYR A 49 -1.29 -5.62 10.35
CA TYR A 49 0.16 -5.67 10.16
C TYR A 49 0.92 -5.24 11.41
N LEU A 50 0.51 -4.11 12.02
CA LEU A 50 1.08 -3.62 13.27
C LEU A 50 0.81 -4.59 14.45
N ALA A 51 -0.36 -5.23 14.49
CA ALA A 51 -0.69 -6.21 15.53
C ALA A 51 0.20 -7.46 15.48
N LYS A 52 0.79 -7.77 14.32
CA LYS A 52 1.79 -8.84 14.16
C LYS A 52 3.21 -8.41 14.58
N GLY A 53 3.40 -7.17 14.99
CA GLY A 53 4.70 -6.59 15.36
C GLY A 53 5.52 -6.10 14.17
N ASN A 54 4.92 -6.05 12.97
CA ASN A 54 5.56 -5.47 11.79
C ASN A 54 5.40 -3.94 11.79
N THR A 55 6.17 -3.29 10.93
CA THR A 55 6.08 -1.85 10.66
C THR A 55 5.93 -1.64 9.15
N LEU A 56 5.20 -0.60 8.76
CA LEU A 56 5.24 -0.13 7.38
C LEU A 56 6.63 0.40 7.06
N ASP A 57 6.98 0.33 5.78
CA ASP A 57 8.11 1.06 5.24
C ASP A 57 7.99 2.57 5.51
N GLU A 58 9.12 3.24 5.74
CA GLU A 58 9.14 4.66 6.17
C GLU A 58 8.50 5.58 5.14
N ASP A 59 8.78 5.34 3.85
CA ASP A 59 8.24 6.14 2.76
C ASP A 59 6.75 5.83 2.56
N THR A 60 6.34 4.58 2.73
CA THR A 60 4.92 4.20 2.74
C THR A 60 4.15 4.94 3.83
N GLN A 61 4.68 4.98 5.06
CA GLN A 61 4.06 5.75 6.14
C GLN A 61 4.05 7.26 5.84
N ALA A 62 5.14 7.81 5.31
CA ALA A 62 5.23 9.22 4.96
C ALA A 62 4.20 9.61 3.89
N TYR A 63 3.97 8.73 2.91
CA TYR A 63 2.96 8.91 1.88
C TYR A 63 1.54 8.86 2.45
N LEU A 64 1.22 7.87 3.29
CA LEU A 64 -0.09 7.76 3.96
C LEU A 64 -0.39 8.96 4.89
N ASP A 65 0.65 9.55 5.48
CA ASP A 65 0.55 10.77 6.28
C ASP A 65 0.42 12.06 5.41
N GLY A 66 0.48 11.94 4.09
CA GLY A 66 0.44 13.05 3.15
C GLY A 66 1.71 13.91 3.11
N LYS A 67 2.85 13.39 3.59
CA LYS A 67 4.13 14.11 3.66
C LYS A 67 4.90 14.04 2.34
N ILE A 68 4.74 12.95 1.58
CA ILE A 68 5.31 12.76 0.24
C ILE A 68 4.19 12.35 -0.73
N SER A 69 4.41 12.53 -2.04
CA SER A 69 3.46 12.12 -3.06
C SER A 69 3.65 10.65 -3.47
N LEU A 70 2.63 10.06 -4.11
CA LEU A 70 2.74 8.72 -4.73
C LEU A 70 3.91 8.65 -5.72
N ARG A 71 4.23 9.78 -6.38
CA ARG A 71 5.35 9.86 -7.31
C ARG A 71 6.67 9.72 -6.55
N ASP A 72 6.82 10.42 -5.43
CA ASP A 72 8.04 10.37 -4.62
C ASP A 72 8.26 8.95 -4.09
N LEU A 73 7.19 8.28 -3.65
CA LEU A 73 7.22 6.89 -3.18
C LEU A 73 7.78 5.88 -4.20
N TYR A 74 7.55 6.07 -5.50
CA TYR A 74 7.91 5.08 -6.53
C TYR A 74 8.98 5.53 -7.54
N ILE A 75 9.41 6.79 -7.50
CA ILE A 75 10.31 7.36 -8.53
C ILE A 75 11.62 7.90 -7.94
N ASP A 76 11.77 8.03 -6.61
CA ASP A 76 13.07 8.40 -6.01
C ASP A 76 14.07 7.22 -6.04
N GLU A 77 14.74 7.05 -7.18
CA GLU A 77 16.14 6.61 -7.30
C GLU A 77 16.93 7.56 -8.23
#